data_AF-A0A1Q5KS50-F1
#
_entry.id   AF-A0A1Q5KS50-F1
#
_cell.length_a   1.000
_cell.length_b   1.000
_cell.length_c   1.000
_cell.angle_alpha   90.00
_cell.angle_beta   90.00
_cell.angle_gamma   90.00
#
_symmetry.space_group_name_H-M   'P 1'
#
loop_
_entity.id
_entity.type
_entity.pdbx_description
1 polymer ?
#
loop_
_entity_poly.entity_id
_entity_poly.type
_entity_poly.pdbx_seq_one_letter_code
_entity_poly.pdbx_strand_id
1 'polypeptide(L)'
;MEFPTLDERYLRAEIRYPYAVSFPDEQGYGGYGVVRYDRTTGARRIHRAGYARLPSEAVFVPAEGATREDDGYLLTMVCDLKQDASQLLVLDASGLDLIATVHLPHRVTAGIHGSRVPDDAGKDSEI
;
A
#
# COMPACT_ATOMS: atom_id res chain seq x y z
N MET A 1 -9.13 11.71 1.65
CA MET A 1 -8.67 10.47 0.99
C MET A 1 -7.80 10.94 -0.14
N GLU A 2 -6.52 10.56 -0.12
CA GLU A 2 -5.55 10.88 -1.17
C GLU A 2 -4.73 9.60 -1.43
N PHE A 3 -4.31 9.39 -2.67
CA PHE A 3 -3.54 8.22 -3.14
C PHE A 3 -4.24 6.86 -2.94
N PRO A 4 -5.38 6.61 -3.62
CA PRO A 4 -6.11 5.36 -3.51
C PRO A 4 -5.50 4.25 -4.37
N THR A 5 -5.20 3.10 -3.75
CA THR A 5 -4.88 1.86 -4.46
C THR A 5 -5.98 0.82 -4.28
N LEU A 6 -6.11 -0.06 -5.27
CA LEU A 6 -7.12 -1.12 -5.34
C LEU A 6 -6.60 -2.30 -6.16
N ASP A 7 -7.28 -3.44 -6.09
CA ASP A 7 -7.03 -4.56 -7.00
C ASP A 7 -7.61 -4.25 -8.39
N GLU A 8 -6.72 -4.02 -9.36
CA GLU A 8 -7.09 -3.62 -10.72
C GLU A 8 -7.98 -4.65 -11.44
N ARG A 9 -7.99 -5.91 -11.01
CA ARG A 9 -8.90 -6.94 -11.53
C ARG A 9 -10.37 -6.58 -11.34
N TYR A 10 -10.67 -5.73 -10.35
CA TYR A 10 -12.02 -5.30 -9.98
C TYR A 10 -12.36 -3.88 -10.47
N LEU A 11 -11.59 -3.29 -11.38
CA LEU A 11 -11.84 -1.95 -11.97
C LEU A 11 -13.22 -1.77 -12.62
N ARG A 12 -14.00 -2.85 -12.82
CA ARG A 12 -15.37 -2.83 -13.38
C ARG A 12 -16.44 -3.35 -12.42
N ALA A 13 -16.10 -3.64 -11.17
CA ALA A 13 -17.00 -4.14 -10.12
C ALA A 13 -17.08 -3.17 -8.93
N GLU A 14 -18.07 -3.35 -8.05
CA GLU A 14 -18.15 -2.56 -6.82
C GLU A 14 -16.97 -2.93 -5.90
N ILE A 15 -16.08 -1.96 -5.68
CA ILE A 15 -14.89 -2.11 -4.84
C ILE A 15 -15.32 -2.08 -3.37
N ARG A 16 -15.02 -3.13 -2.60
CA ARG A 16 -15.30 -3.17 -1.17
C ARG A 16 -14.13 -2.68 -0.33
N TYR A 17 -12.90 -2.95 -0.74
CA TYR A 17 -11.70 -2.75 0.07
C TYR A 17 -10.70 -1.78 -0.59
N PRO A 18 -10.99 -0.47 -0.66
CA PRO A 18 -9.99 0.49 -1.08
C PRO A 18 -8.93 0.71 0.01
N TYR A 19 -7.71 0.98 -0.42
CA TYR A 19 -6.58 1.32 0.45
C TYR A 19 -6.10 2.75 0.15
N ALA A 20 -5.61 3.46 1.16
CA ALA A 20 -5.08 4.81 0.99
C ALA A 20 -3.99 5.13 2.02
N VAL A 21 -3.35 6.28 1.84
CA VAL A 21 -2.50 6.86 2.89
C VAL A 21 -3.38 7.54 3.94
N SER A 22 -3.12 7.22 5.22
CA SER A 22 -3.67 7.93 6.37
C SER A 22 -2.76 9.07 6.76
N PHE A 23 -3.35 10.21 7.07
CA PHE A 23 -2.66 11.42 7.51
C PHE A 23 -3.03 11.73 8.97
N PRO A 24 -2.13 12.37 9.73
CA PRO A 24 -2.52 12.93 11.02
C PRO A 24 -3.62 13.99 10.83
N ASP A 25 -4.45 14.19 11.85
CA ASP A 25 -5.44 15.27 11.87
C ASP A 25 -4.78 16.66 12.00
N GLU A 26 -5.60 17.72 11.99
CA GLU A 26 -5.13 19.11 12.10
C GLU A 26 -4.38 19.38 13.42
N GLN A 27 -4.59 18.57 14.45
CA GLN A 27 -3.89 18.66 15.73
C GLN A 27 -2.65 17.74 15.79
N GLY A 28 -2.35 17.00 14.72
CA GLY A 28 -1.20 16.11 14.61
C GLY A 28 -1.44 14.70 15.17
N TYR A 29 -2.65 14.36 15.60
CA TYR A 29 -2.97 13.02 16.14
C TYR A 29 -3.25 12.01 15.03
N GLY A 30 -3.02 10.72 15.31
CA GLY A 30 -3.28 9.61 14.38
C GLY A 30 -2.05 9.14 13.60
N GLY A 31 -1.10 10.04 13.31
CA GLY A 31 0.14 9.74 12.59
C GLY A 31 -0.06 9.31 11.14
N TYR A 32 1.04 9.14 10.40
CA TYR A 32 0.99 8.62 9.04
C TYR A 32 0.88 7.09 9.02
N GLY A 33 0.19 6.54 8.01
CA GLY A 33 0.02 5.11 7.87
C GLY A 33 -0.65 4.68 6.57
N VAL A 34 -0.89 3.39 6.44
CA VAL A 34 -1.74 2.80 5.39
C VAL A 34 -3.09 2.47 6.00
N VAL A 35 -4.17 2.88 5.37
CA VAL A 35 -5.54 2.61 5.80
C VAL A 35 -6.25 1.71 4.80
N ARG A 36 -6.97 0.72 5.33
CA ARG A 36 -7.94 -0.13 4.62
C ARG A 36 -9.34 0.26 5.06
N TYR A 37 -10.24 0.38 4.12
CA TYR A 37 -11.67 0.58 4.38
C TYR A 37 -12.45 -0.69 4.05
N ASP A 38 -13.53 -0.97 4.77
CA ASP A 38 -14.58 -1.90 4.34
C ASP A 38 -15.82 -1.07 4.01
N ARG A 39 -16.12 -0.91 2.72
CA ARG A 39 -17.25 -0.08 2.26
C ARG A 39 -18.63 -0.68 2.58
N THR A 40 -18.70 -1.97 2.89
CA THR A 40 -19.95 -2.63 3.29
C THR A 40 -20.26 -2.37 4.77
N THR A 41 -19.24 -2.43 5.63
CA THR A 41 -19.44 -2.29 7.10
C THR A 41 -19.11 -0.89 7.64
N GLY A 42 -18.40 -0.08 6.88
CA GLY A 42 -17.86 1.21 7.32
C GLY A 42 -16.61 1.09 8.21
N ALA A 43 -16.13 -0.13 8.46
CA ALA A 43 -14.96 -0.38 9.29
C ALA A 43 -13.67 0.16 8.62
N ARG A 44 -12.71 0.55 9.46
CA ARG A 44 -11.40 1.05 9.03
C ARG A 44 -10.32 0.39 9.85
N ARG A 45 -9.23 0.03 9.18
CA ARG A 45 -8.02 -0.48 9.84
C ARG A 45 -6.83 0.31 9.36
N ILE A 46 -5.90 0.62 10.27
CA ILE A 46 -4.73 1.44 9.97
C ILE A 46 -3.47 0.72 10.43
N HIS A 47 -2.53 0.52 9.52
CA HIS A 47 -1.14 0.23 9.84
C HIS A 47 -0.38 1.55 10.01
N ARG A 48 0.02 1.88 11.24
CA ARG A 48 0.78 3.10 11.51
C ARG A 48 2.24 2.91 11.10
N ALA A 49 2.77 3.82 10.28
CA ALA A 49 4.16 3.76 9.81
C ALA A 49 5.18 4.01 10.94
N GLY A 50 4.74 4.62 12.03
CA GLY A 50 5.57 5.03 13.16
C GLY A 50 5.85 6.54 13.15
N TYR A 51 6.52 7.00 14.19
CA TYR A 51 6.80 8.41 14.38
C TYR A 51 7.81 8.93 13.36
N ALA A 52 7.51 10.07 12.72
CA ALA A 52 8.33 10.70 11.68
C ALA A 52 8.64 9.80 10.45
N ARG A 53 7.73 8.88 10.13
CA ARG A 53 7.83 7.99 8.97
C ARG A 53 6.64 8.21 8.04
N LEU A 54 6.93 8.45 6.77
CA LEU A 54 5.94 8.79 5.76
C LEU A 54 5.81 7.65 4.73
N PRO A 55 4.69 6.93 4.69
CA PRO A 55 4.40 5.98 3.62
C PRO A 55 4.01 6.71 2.33
N SER A 56 4.47 6.18 1.20
CA SER A 56 3.95 6.47 -0.13
C SER A 56 2.67 5.68 -0.40
N GLU A 57 2.02 5.98 -1.53
CA GLU A 57 0.94 5.17 -2.07
C GLU A 57 1.31 3.67 -2.07
N ALA A 58 0.42 2.85 -1.54
CA ALA A 58 0.61 1.42 -1.57
C ALA A 58 0.31 0.90 -2.97
N VAL A 59 0.95 -0.19 -3.37
CA VAL A 59 0.60 -0.96 -4.55
C VAL A 59 0.03 -2.30 -4.10
N PHE A 60 -1.16 -2.65 -4.60
CA PHE A 60 -1.75 -3.96 -4.33
C PHE A 60 -1.13 -5.02 -5.25
N VAL A 61 -0.79 -6.17 -4.68
CA VAL A 61 -0.29 -7.34 -5.40
C VAL A 61 -1.15 -8.53 -5.00
N PRO A 62 -1.95 -9.11 -5.92
CA PRO A 62 -2.74 -10.30 -5.61
C PRO A 62 -1.82 -11.47 -5.25
N ALA A 63 -2.23 -12.27 -4.27
CA ALA A 63 -1.57 -13.52 -3.97
C ALA A 63 -1.79 -14.54 -5.11
N GLU A 64 -0.91 -15.53 -5.21
CA GLU A 64 -1.11 -16.63 -6.15
C GLU A 64 -2.41 -17.38 -5.81
N GLY A 65 -3.28 -17.54 -6.81
CA GLY A 65 -4.61 -18.15 -6.62
C GLY A 65 -5.62 -17.29 -5.87
N ALA A 66 -5.39 -15.98 -5.71
CA ALA A 66 -6.29 -15.06 -5.00
C ALA A 66 -7.75 -15.13 -5.50
N THR A 67 -8.68 -15.40 -4.57
CA THR A 67 -10.11 -15.56 -4.86
C THR A 67 -10.97 -14.42 -4.31
N ARG A 68 -10.51 -13.73 -3.26
CA ARG A 68 -11.14 -12.55 -2.68
C ARG A 68 -10.44 -11.27 -3.16
N GLU A 69 -11.17 -10.15 -3.09
CA GLU A 69 -10.68 -8.82 -3.46
C GLU A 69 -9.45 -8.39 -2.63
N ASP A 70 -9.34 -8.83 -1.38
CA ASP A 70 -8.25 -8.52 -0.47
C ASP A 70 -7.27 -9.70 -0.25
N ASP A 71 -7.32 -10.73 -1.09
CA ASP A 71 -6.34 -11.82 -1.09
C ASP A 71 -5.05 -11.36 -1.76
N GLY A 72 -4.19 -10.69 -0.99
CA GLY A 72 -2.93 -10.20 -1.51
C GLY A 72 -2.12 -9.41 -0.50
N TYR A 73 -1.20 -8.63 -1.06
CA TYR A 73 -0.23 -7.85 -0.32
C TYR A 73 -0.31 -6.39 -0.71
N LEU A 74 0.02 -5.51 0.23
CA LEU A 74 0.28 -4.10 -0.04
C LEU A 74 1.77 -3.84 0.10
N LEU A 75 2.33 -3.26 -0.96
CA LEU A 75 3.72 -2.81 -1.00
C LEU A 75 3.74 -1.29 -0.84
N THR A 76 4.39 -0.76 0.21
CA THR A 76 4.51 0.69 0.41
C THR A 76 5.93 1.08 0.77
N MET A 77 6.45 2.09 0.08
CA MET A 77 7.72 2.71 0.42
C MET A 77 7.50 3.62 1.63
N VAL A 78 8.29 3.46 2.69
CA VAL A 78 8.26 4.30 3.88
C VAL A 78 9.58 5.06 3.98
N CYS A 79 9.50 6.38 3.81
CA CYS A 79 10.61 7.29 4.04
C CYS A 79 10.67 7.60 5.54
N ASP A 80 11.81 7.33 6.18
CA ASP A 80 12.09 7.91 7.49
C ASP A 80 12.53 9.37 7.28
N LEU A 81 11.96 10.30 8.04
CA LEU A 81 12.28 11.73 7.94
C LEU A 81 13.38 12.15 8.93
N LYS A 82 13.69 11.29 9.90
CA LYS A 82 14.75 11.50 10.89
C LYS A 82 16.02 10.75 10.55
N GLN A 83 15.88 9.60 9.89
CA GLN A 83 16.97 8.81 9.36
C GLN A 83 16.97 8.97 7.85
N ASP A 84 18.12 9.22 7.23
CA ASP A 84 18.24 9.33 5.77
C ASP A 84 18.11 7.94 5.10
N ALA A 85 16.97 7.28 5.32
CA ALA A 85 16.73 5.89 5.02
C ALA A 85 15.28 5.66 4.59
N SER A 86 15.08 4.66 3.72
CA SER A 86 13.77 4.22 3.29
C SER A 86 13.65 2.70 3.40
N GLN A 87 12.44 2.22 3.62
CA GLN A 87 12.12 0.79 3.67
C GLN A 87 10.93 0.52 2.76
N LEU A 88 10.88 -0.67 2.16
CA LEU A 88 9.67 -1.19 1.55
C LEU A 88 8.98 -2.11 2.55
N LEU A 89 7.75 -1.78 2.93
CA LEU A 89 6.92 -2.65 3.76
C LEU A 89 6.05 -3.54 2.88
N VAL A 90 5.93 -4.80 3.29
CA VAL A 90 4.97 -5.76 2.75
C VAL A 90 3.93 -6.02 3.83
N LEU A 91 2.68 -5.62 3.57
CA LEU A 91 1.56 -5.82 4.47
C LEU A 91 0.60 -6.86 3.90
N ASP A 92 -0.02 -7.65 4.76
CA ASP A 92 -1.20 -8.44 4.38
C ASP A 92 -2.35 -7.50 4.05
N ALA A 93 -2.98 -7.64 2.88
CA ALA A 93 -4.01 -6.70 2.44
C ALA A 93 -5.33 -6.85 3.23
N SER A 94 -5.62 -8.03 3.78
CA SER A 94 -6.86 -8.27 4.54
C SER A 94 -6.81 -7.68 5.95
N GLY A 95 -5.66 -7.79 6.61
CA GLY A 95 -5.45 -7.46 8.02
C GLY A 95 -4.52 -6.27 8.27
N LEU A 96 -3.78 -5.80 7.27
CA LEU A 96 -2.68 -4.82 7.38
C LEU A 96 -1.56 -5.22 8.35
N ASP A 97 -1.43 -6.52 8.60
CA ASP A 97 -0.35 -7.07 9.42
C ASP A 97 0.97 -6.99 8.63
N LEU A 98 2.06 -6.62 9.31
CA LEU A 98 3.38 -6.55 8.67
C LEU A 98 3.91 -7.96 8.42
N ILE A 99 4.13 -8.28 7.14
CA ILE A 99 4.68 -9.57 6.71
C ILE A 99 6.20 -9.47 6.57
N ALA A 100 6.69 -8.40 5.96
CA ALA A 100 8.12 -8.21 5.75
C ALA A 100 8.52 -6.73 5.64
N THR A 101 9.79 -6.48 5.93
CA THR A 101 10.44 -5.18 5.74
C THR A 101 11.71 -5.38 4.92
N VAL A 102 11.79 -4.73 3.77
CA VAL A 102 13.01 -4.66 2.96
C VAL A 102 13.68 -3.32 3.23
N HIS A 103 14.94 -3.38 3.66
CA HIS A 103 15.75 -2.19 3.93
C HIS A 103 16.45 -1.75 2.65
N LEU A 104 16.31 -0.49 2.27
CA LEU A 104 16.99 0.04 1.09
C LEU A 104 18.37 0.58 1.45
N PRO A 105 19.37 0.40 0.56
CA PRO A 105 20.73 0.89 0.78
C PRO A 105 20.83 2.42 0.69
N HIS A 106 19.82 3.08 0.12
CA HIS A 106 19.74 4.53 -0.05
C HIS A 106 18.32 5.03 0.21
N ARG A 107 18.21 6.31 0.61
CA ARG A 107 16.92 6.96 0.77
C ARG A 107 16.20 7.09 -0.58
N VAL A 108 14.95 6.66 -0.59
CA VAL A 108 13.97 6.97 -1.63
C VAL A 108 13.00 7.99 -1.05
N THR A 109 12.96 9.18 -1.66
CA THR A 109 11.96 10.21 -1.33
C THR A 109 10.55 9.66 -1.50
N ALA A 110 9.61 10.07 -0.64
CA ALA A 110 8.21 9.68 -0.78
C ALA A 110 7.70 10.04 -2.19
N GLY A 111 7.53 9.01 -3.02
CA GLY A 111 6.92 9.12 -4.34
C GLY A 111 5.41 9.23 -4.21
N ILE A 112 4.79 9.85 -5.22
CA ILE A 112 3.35 10.13 -5.24
C ILE A 112 2.58 8.92 -5.77
N HIS A 113 3.09 8.26 -6.82
CA HIS A 113 2.47 7.08 -7.46
C HIS A 113 3.50 5.99 -7.75
N GLY A 114 3.08 4.73 -7.68
CA GLY A 114 3.86 3.55 -8.09
C GLY A 114 2.96 2.51 -8.78
N SER A 115 3.51 1.74 -9.70
CA SER A 115 2.80 0.67 -10.40
C SER A 115 3.57 -0.65 -10.32
N ARG A 116 2.85 -1.78 -10.33
CA ARG A 116 3.44 -3.12 -10.43
C ARG A 116 3.49 -3.51 -11.91
N VAL A 117 4.64 -4.01 -12.36
CA VAL A 117 4.76 -4.69 -13.66
C VAL A 117 4.85 -6.21 -13.40
N PRO A 118 3.89 -7.01 -13.90
CA PRO A 118 3.98 -8.47 -13.87
C PRO A 118 5.16 -9.01 -14.71
N ASP A 119 5.72 -10.16 -14.33
CA ASP A 119 6.88 -10.77 -15.03
C ASP A 119 6.60 -11.18 -16.49
N ASP A 120 5.34 -11.30 -16.90
CA ASP A 120 4.91 -11.68 -18.25
C ASP A 120 4.64 -10.50 -19.18
N ALA A 121 4.69 -9.25 -18.69
CA ALA A 121 4.37 -8.04 -19.46
C ALA A 121 5.33 -7.72 -20.62
N GLY A 122 6.40 -8.50 -20.81
CA GLY A 122 7.40 -8.35 -21.87
C GLY A 122 7.38 -9.43 -22.95
N LYS A 123 6.39 -10.36 -22.96
CA LYS A 123 6.37 -11.49 -23.90
C LYS A 123 5.51 -11.30 -25.16
N ASP A 124 4.85 -10.16 -25.30
CA ASP A 124 3.92 -9.91 -26.43
C ASP A 124 4.58 -9.17 -27.63
N SER A 125 5.91 -9.08 -27.68
CA SER A 125 6.63 -8.42 -28.77
C SER A 125 7.55 -9.37 -29.56
N GLU A 126 7.01 -10.52 -30.00
CA GLU A 126 7.52 -11.29 -31.13
C GLU A 126 6.35 -11.90 -31.92
N ILE A 127 5.81 -11.14 -32.88
CA ILE A 127 5.17 -11.65 -34.11
C ILE A 127 5.57 -10.73 -35.26
#